data_AF-A0A120MZ22-F1
#
_entry.id   AF-A0A120MZ22-F1
#
_cell.length_a   1.000
_cell.length_b   1.000
_cell.length_c   1.000
_cell.angle_alpha   90.00
_cell.angle_beta   90.00
_cell.angle_gamma   90.00
#
_symmetry.space_group_name_H-M   'P 1'
#
loop_
_entity.id
_entity.type
_entity.pdbx_description
1 polymer ?
#
loop_
_entity_poly.entity_id
_entity_poly.type
_entity_poly.pdbx_seq_one_letter_code
_entity_poly.pdbx_strand_id
1 'polypeptide(L)'
;MEYLIYNEKAFKLYLFPFLLLTQTEVAHAQANYLKITNYKVYYGWATHYPQDWMIIRQFENEGKNYFLLVNPQTLETRIDEPSFYKVKPLTLSEARDFFRNSPYIKAIKKAERHSVNTQDAGIENGMPKQTGISLTADLCPSHRPLDKRIFTEIISEFQKVEYPVPVALSVSGIWMKQHQQDLEWLKKCMRSIK
;
A
#
# COMPACT_ATOMS: atom_id res chain seq x y z
N MET A 1 10.21 75.36 22.70
CA MET A 1 8.98 75.06 21.94
C MET A 1 9.41 74.70 20.53
N GLU A 2 9.46 73.42 20.20
CA GLU A 2 9.22 72.93 18.84
C GLU A 2 9.12 71.40 18.90
N TYR A 3 7.95 70.91 18.51
CA TYR A 3 7.56 69.51 18.44
C TYR A 3 8.19 68.86 17.22
N LEU A 4 8.82 67.68 17.38
CA LEU A 4 9.05 66.77 16.26
C LEU A 4 8.10 65.59 16.36
N ILE A 5 7.15 65.61 15.42
CA ILE A 5 6.11 64.62 15.18
C ILE A 5 6.79 63.30 14.79
N TYR A 6 6.69 62.30 15.67
CA TYR A 6 7.17 60.94 15.39
C TYR A 6 6.19 60.26 14.44
N ASN A 7 6.69 59.91 13.25
CA ASN A 7 5.92 59.35 12.15
C ASN A 7 5.58 57.87 12.43
N GLU A 8 4.33 57.58 12.78
CA GLU A 8 3.81 56.22 13.07
C GLU A 8 3.99 55.18 11.95
N LYS A 9 4.40 55.59 10.74
CA LYS A 9 4.55 54.68 9.60
C LYS A 9 5.82 53.84 9.64
N ALA A 10 6.82 54.19 10.45
CA ALA A 10 8.10 53.47 10.50
C ALA A 10 8.05 52.18 11.35
N PHE A 11 7.08 52.05 12.27
CA PHE A 11 7.03 50.90 13.18
C PHE A 11 6.38 49.65 12.54
N LYS A 12 5.58 49.83 11.49
CA LYS A 12 4.91 48.71 10.79
C LYS A 12 5.79 48.02 9.74
N LEU A 13 6.95 48.57 9.39
CA LEU A 13 7.77 48.05 8.29
C LEU A 13 8.82 47.01 8.74
N TYR A 14 9.14 46.95 10.03
CA TYR A 14 10.11 45.99 10.59
C TYR A 14 9.49 44.76 11.25
N LEU A 15 8.17 44.64 11.27
CA LEU A 15 7.47 43.47 11.82
C LEU A 15 7.23 42.36 10.79
N PHE A 16 7.45 42.62 9.49
CA PHE A 16 7.17 41.67 8.42
C PHE A 16 8.34 40.74 8.01
N PRO A 17 9.64 41.05 8.19
CA PRO A 17 10.69 40.09 7.82
C PRO A 17 11.02 39.08 8.92
N PHE A 18 10.50 39.23 10.15
CA PHE A 18 10.82 38.30 11.25
C PHE A 18 9.94 37.04 11.26
N LEU A 19 8.78 37.06 10.59
CA LEU A 19 7.84 35.92 10.58
C LEU A 19 8.21 34.82 9.56
N LEU A 20 9.25 35.02 8.73
CA LEU A 20 9.63 34.11 7.65
C LEU A 20 10.82 33.18 7.99
N LEU A 21 11.41 33.30 9.18
CA LEU A 21 12.62 32.55 9.56
C LEU A 21 12.37 31.27 10.38
N THR A 22 11.11 30.88 10.64
CA THR A 22 10.81 29.75 11.54
C THR A 22 10.10 28.56 10.90
N GLN A 23 9.94 28.52 9.58
CA GLN A 23 9.39 27.35 8.89
C GLN A 23 10.51 26.45 8.36
N THR A 24 11.24 25.81 9.27
CA THR A 24 12.04 24.64 8.90
C THR A 24 11.10 23.45 8.80
N GLU A 25 10.58 23.19 7.60
CA GLU A 25 9.97 21.89 7.34
C GLU A 25 11.03 20.81 7.49
N VAL A 26 10.85 19.93 8.46
CA VAL A 26 11.69 18.74 8.63
C VAL A 26 11.34 17.80 7.47
N ALA A 27 12.12 17.89 6.40
CA ALA A 27 12.06 16.90 5.33
C ALA A 27 12.45 15.53 5.93
N HIS A 28 11.46 14.68 6.16
CA HIS A 28 11.71 13.28 6.51
C HIS A 28 12.25 12.57 5.27
N ALA A 29 13.58 12.65 5.06
CA ALA A 29 14.24 11.81 4.08
C ALA A 29 13.91 10.35 4.38
N GLN A 30 13.28 9.66 3.44
CA GLN A 30 13.10 8.21 3.55
C GLN A 30 14.49 7.58 3.49
N ALA A 31 14.88 6.87 4.55
CA ALA A 31 16.10 6.09 4.54
C ALA A 31 16.00 5.02 3.43
N ASN A 32 16.99 4.99 2.54
CA ASN A 32 17.08 4.00 1.47
C ASN A 32 17.76 2.74 1.99
N TYR A 33 16.99 1.68 2.20
CA TYR A 33 17.50 0.35 2.57
C TYR A 33 17.76 -0.46 1.30
N LEU A 34 18.92 -0.22 0.66
CA LEU A 34 19.25 -0.76 -0.67
C LEU A 34 19.61 -2.25 -0.67
N LYS A 35 20.03 -2.81 0.47
CA LYS A 35 20.53 -4.18 0.57
C LYS A 35 19.94 -4.90 1.78
N ILE A 36 18.64 -5.18 1.70
CA ILE A 36 17.92 -5.94 2.72
C ILE A 36 18.32 -7.42 2.63
N THR A 37 18.88 -7.95 3.71
CA THR A 37 19.20 -9.37 3.90
C THR A 37 18.59 -9.87 5.20
N ASN A 38 18.60 -11.19 5.42
CA ASN A 38 18.14 -11.82 6.68
C ASN A 38 16.73 -11.38 7.12
N TYR A 39 15.85 -11.05 6.17
CA TYR A 39 14.49 -10.62 6.43
C TYR A 39 13.67 -11.80 6.97
N LYS A 40 13.06 -11.62 8.14
CA LYS A 40 12.26 -12.65 8.79
C LYS A 40 11.06 -12.08 9.53
N VAL A 41 10.04 -12.92 9.66
CA VAL A 41 8.93 -12.67 10.58
C VAL A 41 9.47 -12.72 12.00
N TYR A 42 9.26 -11.63 12.74
CA TYR A 42 9.70 -11.52 14.12
C TYR A 42 8.71 -10.65 14.87
N TYR A 43 8.05 -11.24 15.86
CA TYR A 43 7.10 -10.54 16.71
C TYR A 43 7.74 -10.20 18.04
N GLY A 44 7.40 -9.04 18.56
CA GLY A 44 7.91 -8.60 19.85
C GLY A 44 7.30 -7.28 20.28
N TRP A 45 7.52 -6.95 21.53
CA TRP A 45 7.21 -5.66 22.10
C TRP A 45 8.49 -4.86 22.25
N ALA A 46 8.57 -3.71 21.59
CA ALA A 46 9.64 -2.75 21.72
C ALA A 46 9.12 -1.56 22.52
N THR A 47 9.70 -1.30 23.70
CA THR A 47 9.30 -0.19 24.57
C THR A 47 10.42 0.84 24.68
N HIS A 48 10.06 2.10 24.43
CA HIS A 48 10.89 3.26 24.67
C HIS A 48 9.97 4.39 25.14
N TYR A 49 9.99 4.68 26.45
CA TYR A 49 9.08 5.65 27.05
C TYR A 49 9.06 6.97 26.26
N PRO A 50 7.88 7.51 25.93
CA PRO A 50 6.54 7.12 26.40
C PRO A 50 5.79 6.14 25.48
N GLN A 51 6.44 5.59 24.44
CA GLN A 51 5.75 4.88 23.36
C GLN A 51 6.10 3.39 23.30
N ASP A 52 5.05 2.57 23.23
CA ASP A 52 5.15 1.14 22.94
C ASP A 52 4.93 0.85 21.46
N TRP A 53 5.74 -0.05 20.93
CA TRP A 53 5.71 -0.49 19.54
C TRP A 53 5.58 -2.01 19.46
N MET A 54 4.87 -2.49 18.45
CA MET A 54 4.86 -3.89 18.08
C MET A 54 5.87 -4.10 16.96
N ILE A 55 6.83 -5.00 17.16
CA ILE A 55 7.73 -5.46 16.11
C ILE A 55 6.97 -6.48 15.25
N ILE A 56 7.04 -6.33 13.93
CA ILE A 56 6.40 -7.25 12.99
C ILE A 56 7.42 -7.96 12.08
N ARG A 57 8.58 -7.36 11.85
CA ARG A 57 9.67 -7.94 11.05
C ARG A 57 11.02 -7.54 11.62
N GLN A 58 12.01 -8.37 11.33
CA GLN A 58 13.42 -8.05 11.54
C GLN A 58 14.16 -8.28 10.22
N PHE A 59 15.14 -7.45 9.93
CA PHE A 59 16.02 -7.63 8.78
C PHE A 59 17.38 -6.99 9.04
N GLU A 60 18.31 -7.21 8.13
CA GLU A 60 19.62 -6.58 8.11
C GLU A 60 19.75 -5.70 6.87
N ASN A 61 20.42 -4.54 7.00
CA ASN A 61 20.84 -3.72 5.89
C ASN A 61 22.25 -3.20 6.16
N GLU A 62 23.18 -3.44 5.22
CA GLU A 62 24.59 -3.05 5.33
C GLU A 62 25.27 -3.49 6.65
N GLY A 63 24.99 -4.72 7.11
CA GLY A 63 25.59 -5.27 8.33
C GLY A 63 24.90 -4.84 9.64
N LYS A 64 23.86 -3.99 9.57
CA LYS A 64 23.09 -3.53 10.73
C LYS A 64 21.72 -4.16 10.80
N ASN A 65 21.30 -4.53 12.01
CA ASN A 65 19.97 -5.06 12.28
C ASN A 65 18.95 -3.94 12.43
N TYR A 66 17.77 -4.16 11.85
CA TYR A 66 16.63 -3.24 11.92
C TYR A 66 15.35 -4.00 12.29
N PHE A 67 14.44 -3.27 12.94
CA PHE A 67 13.06 -3.71 13.14
C PHE A 67 12.12 -2.90 12.28
N LEU A 68 11.11 -3.59 11.71
CA LEU A 68 9.89 -2.94 11.25
C LEU A 68 8.89 -2.92 12.41
N LEU A 69 8.56 -1.71 12.85
CA LEU A 69 7.73 -1.40 14.00
C LEU A 69 6.38 -0.87 13.52
N VAL A 70 5.33 -1.15 14.28
CA VAL A 70 4.02 -0.51 14.15
C VAL A 70 3.57 0.03 15.49
N ASN A 71 3.08 1.27 15.50
CA ASN A 71 2.40 1.85 16.64
C ASN A 71 1.01 1.20 16.74
N PRO A 72 0.71 0.45 17.81
CA PRO A 72 -0.57 -0.26 17.91
C PRO A 72 -1.79 0.67 17.93
N GLN A 73 -1.61 1.94 18.31
CA GLN A 73 -2.66 2.94 18.43
C GLN A 73 -2.89 3.74 17.14
N THR A 74 -1.81 4.21 16.50
CA THR A 74 -1.90 5.10 15.33
C THR A 74 -1.75 4.39 13.99
N LEU A 75 -1.31 3.13 14.00
CA LEU A 75 -0.94 2.35 12.80
C LEU A 75 0.29 2.90 12.05
N GLU A 76 0.94 3.94 12.57
CA GLU A 76 2.19 4.44 12.02
C GLU A 76 3.23 3.34 12.04
N THR A 77 3.98 3.23 10.95
CA THR A 77 5.09 2.29 10.84
C THR A 77 6.41 3.02 10.86
N ARG A 78 7.43 2.36 11.39
CA ARG A 78 8.79 2.89 11.43
C ARG A 78 9.78 1.75 11.23
N ILE A 79 10.91 2.06 10.60
CA ILE A 79 12.09 1.21 10.63
C ILE A 79 13.09 1.85 11.57
N ASP A 80 13.60 1.09 12.53
CA ASP A 80 14.55 1.61 13.52
C ASP A 80 15.50 0.53 14.04
N GLU A 81 16.60 0.96 14.66
CA GLU A 81 17.60 0.06 15.22
C GLU A 81 17.14 -0.55 16.57
N PRO A 82 17.43 -1.84 16.84
CA PRO A 82 17.09 -2.49 18.10
C PRO A 82 17.61 -1.78 19.36
N SER A 83 18.74 -1.09 19.25
CA SER A 83 19.45 -0.42 20.35
C SER A 83 18.64 0.69 21.02
N PHE A 84 17.65 1.27 20.33
CA PHE A 84 16.79 2.31 20.88
C PHE A 84 15.67 1.80 21.79
N TYR A 85 15.49 0.48 21.91
CA TYR A 85 14.33 -0.10 22.59
C TYR A 85 14.72 -1.16 23.60
N LYS A 86 13.92 -1.28 24.66
CA LYS A 86 13.87 -2.52 25.44
C LYS A 86 12.94 -3.48 24.71
N VAL A 87 13.47 -4.64 24.31
CA VAL A 87 12.75 -5.59 23.46
C VAL A 87 12.39 -6.84 24.25
N LYS A 88 11.11 -7.19 24.24
CA LYS A 88 10.60 -8.50 24.65
C LYS A 88 10.14 -9.27 23.42
N PRO A 89 10.84 -10.34 23.00
CA PRO A 89 10.37 -11.22 21.94
C PRO A 89 9.02 -11.84 22.32
N LEU A 90 8.13 -11.99 21.34
CA LEU A 90 6.81 -12.59 21.52
C LEU A 90 6.52 -13.53 20.35
N THR A 91 5.73 -14.59 20.59
CA THR A 91 5.06 -15.31 19.50
C THR A 91 3.96 -14.44 18.89
N LEU A 92 3.46 -14.81 17.70
CA LEU A 92 2.32 -14.12 17.08
C LEU A 92 1.09 -14.10 18.01
N SER A 93 0.80 -15.22 18.69
CA SER A 93 -0.35 -15.31 19.60
C SER A 93 -0.18 -14.37 20.78
N GLU A 94 0.98 -14.39 21.43
CA GLU A 94 1.26 -13.49 22.55
C GLU A 94 1.22 -12.03 22.14
N ALA A 95 1.75 -11.66 20.96
CA ALA A 95 1.69 -10.28 20.48
C ALA A 95 0.25 -9.84 20.19
N ARG A 96 -0.58 -10.71 19.58
CA ARG A 96 -2.01 -10.44 19.37
C ARG A 96 -2.77 -10.28 20.68
N ASP A 97 -2.40 -11.05 21.70
CA ASP A 97 -3.02 -10.97 23.02
C ASP A 97 -2.56 -9.73 23.79
N PHE A 98 -1.26 -9.44 23.77
CA PHE A 98 -0.68 -8.27 24.42
C PHE A 98 -1.29 -6.96 23.88
N PHE A 99 -1.48 -6.86 22.56
CA PHE A 99 -2.07 -5.69 21.91
C PHE A 99 -3.56 -5.86 21.59
N ARG A 100 -4.27 -6.81 22.21
CA ARG A 100 -5.63 -7.23 21.82
C ARG A 100 -6.64 -6.10 21.60
N ASN A 101 -6.55 -5.05 22.40
CA ASN A 101 -7.51 -3.93 22.41
C ASN A 101 -7.11 -2.77 21.49
N SER A 102 -5.94 -2.84 20.85
CA SER A 102 -5.41 -1.77 20.02
C SER A 102 -6.15 -1.65 18.67
N PRO A 103 -6.24 -0.44 18.09
CA PRO A 103 -6.70 -0.21 16.73
C PRO A 103 -6.01 -1.13 15.70
N TYR A 104 -4.70 -1.34 15.82
CA TYR A 104 -3.95 -2.21 14.92
C TYR A 104 -4.48 -3.66 14.93
N ILE A 105 -4.64 -4.28 16.10
CA ILE A 105 -5.13 -5.67 16.18
C ILE A 105 -6.59 -5.77 15.74
N LYS A 106 -7.41 -4.74 16.02
CA LYS A 106 -8.79 -4.68 15.51
C LYS A 106 -8.83 -4.59 13.98
N ALA A 107 -7.93 -3.81 13.37
CA ALA A 107 -7.81 -3.69 11.92
C ALA A 107 -7.38 -5.02 11.28
N ILE A 108 -6.37 -5.69 11.86
CA ILE A 108 -5.93 -7.02 11.42
C ILE A 108 -7.08 -8.03 11.48
N LYS A 109 -7.79 -8.13 12.61
CA LYS A 109 -8.96 -9.03 12.75
C LYS A 109 -10.09 -8.71 11.78
N LYS A 110 -10.28 -7.42 11.46
CA LYS A 110 -11.26 -7.01 10.44
C LYS A 110 -10.81 -7.46 9.05
N ALA A 111 -9.55 -7.22 8.70
CA ALA A 111 -8.98 -7.67 7.42
C ALA A 111 -9.06 -9.19 7.27
N GLU A 112 -8.69 -9.96 8.29
CA GLU A 112 -8.74 -11.43 8.28
C GLU A 112 -10.17 -11.98 8.10
N ARG A 113 -11.18 -11.32 8.70
CA ARG A 113 -12.59 -11.70 8.47
C ARG A 113 -13.06 -11.47 7.03
N HIS A 114 -12.43 -10.52 6.33
CA HIS A 114 -12.74 -10.21 4.93
C HIS A 114 -11.76 -10.87 3.94
N SER A 115 -10.65 -11.44 4.41
CA SER A 115 -9.63 -12.06 3.56
C SER A 115 -10.06 -13.43 3.03
N VAL A 116 -11.09 -14.07 3.60
CA VAL A 116 -11.64 -15.33 3.08
C VAL A 116 -12.22 -15.15 1.67
N ASN A 117 -12.64 -13.94 1.30
CA ASN A 117 -13.05 -13.59 -0.07
C ASN A 117 -11.88 -13.21 -0.99
N THR A 118 -10.67 -13.11 -0.46
CA THR A 118 -9.44 -12.92 -1.23
C THR A 118 -8.74 -14.27 -1.27
N GLN A 119 -9.25 -15.19 -2.09
CA GLN A 119 -8.39 -16.26 -2.59
C GLN A 119 -7.18 -15.60 -3.26
N ASP A 120 -6.02 -16.25 -3.21
CA ASP A 120 -4.87 -15.89 -4.05
C ASP A 120 -5.37 -15.77 -5.50
N ALA A 121 -5.64 -14.52 -5.90
CA ALA A 121 -6.11 -14.18 -7.23
C ALA A 121 -4.92 -14.02 -8.20
N GLY A 122 -3.71 -14.36 -7.73
CA GLY A 122 -2.60 -14.70 -8.60
C GLY A 122 -2.86 -16.05 -9.25
N ILE A 123 -2.47 -16.22 -10.51
CA ILE A 123 -2.52 -17.53 -11.17
C ILE A 123 -1.42 -18.40 -10.54
N GLU A 124 -1.78 -19.22 -9.57
CA GLU A 124 -0.84 -20.15 -8.92
C GLU A 124 -0.68 -21.47 -9.69
N ASN A 125 -1.69 -21.83 -10.49
CA ASN A 125 -1.66 -22.97 -11.39
C ASN A 125 -1.93 -22.49 -12.82
N GLY A 126 -0.88 -22.41 -13.62
CA GLY A 126 -0.98 -22.17 -15.04
C GLY A 126 -1.58 -23.40 -15.74
N MET A 127 -2.78 -23.20 -16.28
CA MET A 127 -3.38 -23.98 -17.38
C MET A 127 -3.92 -25.39 -17.03
N PRO A 128 -5.04 -25.81 -17.68
CA PRO A 128 -5.50 -27.20 -17.62
C PRO A 128 -4.39 -28.13 -18.14
N LYS A 129 -4.38 -29.40 -17.69
CA LYS A 129 -3.51 -30.47 -18.24
C LYS A 129 -3.81 -30.83 -19.71
N GLN A 130 -4.62 -30.04 -20.39
CA GLN A 130 -5.09 -30.24 -21.76
C GLN A 130 -4.51 -29.13 -22.64
N THR A 131 -4.27 -29.43 -23.92
CA THR A 131 -3.83 -28.46 -24.92
C THR A 131 -4.84 -27.33 -25.08
N GLY A 132 -4.46 -26.12 -24.67
CA GLY A 132 -5.23 -24.87 -24.81
C GLY A 132 -4.32 -23.65 -24.64
N ILE A 133 -4.79 -22.47 -25.03
CA ILE A 133 -4.03 -21.21 -24.92
C ILE A 133 -4.70 -20.35 -23.86
N SER A 134 -3.98 -20.08 -22.76
CA SER A 134 -4.43 -19.13 -21.72
C SER A 134 -3.76 -17.77 -21.93
N LEU A 135 -4.57 -16.74 -22.21
CA LEU A 135 -4.09 -15.36 -22.30
C LEU A 135 -4.44 -14.61 -21.01
N THR A 136 -3.43 -13.92 -20.46
CA THR A 136 -3.59 -13.01 -19.32
C THR A 136 -3.22 -11.60 -19.75
N ALA A 137 -4.05 -10.63 -19.37
CA ALA A 137 -3.80 -9.21 -19.65
C ALA A 137 -4.14 -8.38 -18.40
N ASP A 138 -3.22 -7.49 -18.02
CA ASP A 138 -3.45 -6.53 -16.94
C ASP A 138 -3.98 -5.22 -17.51
N LEU A 139 -5.22 -4.88 -17.13
CA LEU A 139 -5.82 -3.60 -17.46
C LEU A 139 -5.52 -2.62 -16.33
N CYS A 140 -4.27 -2.14 -16.32
CA CYS A 140 -3.80 -1.05 -15.47
C CYS A 140 -4.61 0.24 -15.71
N PRO A 141 -4.67 1.16 -14.73
CA PRO A 141 -5.39 2.41 -14.86
C PRO A 141 -4.79 3.25 -16.01
N SER A 142 -5.48 3.23 -17.14
CA SER A 142 -5.20 4.01 -18.33
C SER A 142 -6.39 4.91 -18.58
N HIS A 143 -6.17 6.12 -19.09
CA HIS A 143 -7.25 7.00 -19.54
C HIS A 143 -7.73 6.67 -20.96
N ARG A 144 -7.09 5.71 -21.63
CA ARG A 144 -7.43 5.32 -23.00
C ARG A 144 -8.59 4.31 -22.98
N PRO A 145 -9.53 4.41 -23.93
CA PRO A 145 -10.57 3.40 -24.11
C PRO A 145 -9.97 2.00 -24.29
N LEU A 146 -10.72 0.98 -23.89
CA LEU A 146 -10.34 -0.41 -24.13
C LEU A 146 -10.21 -0.66 -25.64
N ASP A 147 -9.08 -1.22 -26.08
CA ASP A 147 -8.99 -1.72 -27.45
C ASP A 147 -9.81 -3.01 -27.54
N LYS A 148 -11.01 -2.90 -28.13
CA LYS A 148 -11.95 -4.02 -28.29
C LYS A 148 -11.48 -5.02 -29.35
N ARG A 149 -10.59 -4.59 -30.26
CA ARG A 149 -10.14 -5.40 -31.39
C ARG A 149 -9.38 -6.63 -30.92
N ILE A 150 -8.50 -6.47 -29.92
CA ILE A 150 -7.72 -7.59 -29.37
C ILE A 150 -8.64 -8.71 -28.87
N PHE A 151 -9.69 -8.37 -28.12
CA PHE A 151 -10.66 -9.33 -27.60
C PHE A 151 -11.47 -10.01 -28.71
N THR A 152 -11.93 -9.24 -29.70
CA THR A 152 -12.70 -9.81 -30.81
C THR A 152 -11.84 -10.73 -31.68
N GLU A 153 -10.58 -10.38 -31.92
CA GLU A 153 -9.64 -11.19 -32.71
C GLU A 153 -9.28 -12.50 -31.97
N ILE A 154 -8.97 -12.41 -30.68
CA ILE A 154 -8.73 -13.57 -29.82
C ILE A 154 -9.93 -14.51 -29.85
N ILE A 155 -11.14 -14.00 -29.56
CA ILE A 155 -12.34 -14.83 -29.56
C ILE A 155 -12.57 -15.45 -30.94
N SER A 156 -12.39 -14.68 -32.03
CA SER A 156 -12.64 -15.18 -33.39
C SER A 156 -11.67 -16.28 -33.82
N GLU A 157 -10.43 -16.24 -33.34
CA GLU A 157 -9.42 -17.25 -33.68
C GLU A 157 -9.55 -18.49 -32.79
N PHE A 158 -9.75 -18.31 -31.47
CA PHE A 158 -9.79 -19.44 -30.55
C PHE A 158 -11.11 -20.20 -30.54
N GLN A 159 -12.23 -19.59 -30.94
CA GLN A 159 -13.51 -20.30 -31.06
C GLN A 159 -13.46 -21.46 -32.07
N LYS A 160 -12.48 -21.47 -32.98
CA LYS A 160 -12.23 -22.55 -33.94
C LYS A 160 -11.68 -23.82 -33.26
N VAL A 161 -11.09 -23.65 -32.06
CA VAL A 161 -10.38 -24.69 -31.32
C VAL A 161 -11.16 -25.11 -30.07
N GLU A 162 -11.70 -24.14 -29.32
CA GLU A 162 -12.42 -24.37 -28.08
C GLU A 162 -13.57 -23.35 -27.93
N TYR A 163 -14.77 -23.84 -27.56
CA TYR A 163 -15.92 -23.00 -27.28
C TYR A 163 -16.63 -23.45 -25.98
N PRO A 164 -16.85 -22.55 -25.01
CA PRO A 164 -16.49 -21.12 -25.03
C PRO A 164 -14.99 -20.87 -24.90
N VAL A 165 -14.49 -19.80 -25.53
CA VAL A 165 -13.08 -19.42 -25.47
C VAL A 165 -12.70 -19.07 -24.02
N PRO A 166 -11.73 -19.76 -23.39
CA PRO A 166 -11.35 -19.50 -22.01
C PRO A 166 -10.53 -18.21 -21.91
N VAL A 167 -11.13 -17.14 -21.39
CA VAL A 167 -10.47 -15.84 -21.16
C VAL A 167 -10.62 -15.42 -19.71
N ALA A 168 -9.51 -15.06 -19.07
CA ALA A 168 -9.48 -14.46 -17.73
C ALA A 168 -8.93 -13.03 -17.81
N LEU A 169 -9.59 -12.09 -17.13
CA LEU A 169 -9.20 -10.68 -17.10
C LEU A 169 -9.10 -10.18 -15.66
N SER A 170 -7.98 -9.52 -15.35
CA SER A 170 -7.77 -8.81 -14.09
C SER A 170 -7.90 -7.31 -14.36
N VAL A 171 -8.79 -6.65 -13.62
CA VAL A 171 -9.08 -5.22 -13.77
C VAL A 171 -8.99 -4.49 -12.43
N SER A 172 -8.35 -3.32 -12.43
CA SER A 172 -8.31 -2.49 -11.21
C SER A 172 -9.67 -1.84 -10.92
N GLY A 173 -9.99 -1.65 -9.64
CA GLY A 173 -11.24 -0.99 -9.24
C GLY A 173 -11.35 0.47 -9.70
N ILE A 174 -10.21 1.16 -9.87
CA ILE A 174 -10.16 2.52 -10.45
C ILE A 174 -10.54 2.47 -11.93
N TRP A 175 -9.99 1.53 -12.69
CA TRP A 175 -10.32 1.35 -14.10
C TRP A 175 -11.81 1.08 -14.28
N MET A 176 -12.40 0.18 -13.48
CA MET A 176 -13.84 -0.14 -13.52
C MET A 176 -14.74 1.08 -13.31
N LYS A 177 -14.35 2.01 -12.42
CA LYS A 177 -15.10 3.24 -12.17
C LYS A 177 -15.05 4.20 -13.36
N GLN A 178 -13.89 4.28 -14.01
CA GLN A 178 -13.62 5.21 -15.11
C GLN A 178 -14.10 4.68 -16.48
N HIS A 179 -14.20 3.36 -16.65
CA HIS A 179 -14.48 2.72 -17.95
C HIS A 179 -15.76 1.88 -17.92
N GLN A 180 -16.86 2.48 -17.42
CA GLN A 180 -18.12 1.76 -17.23
C GLN A 180 -18.68 1.18 -18.54
N GLN A 181 -18.58 1.92 -19.65
CA GLN A 181 -19.06 1.46 -20.95
C GLN A 181 -18.26 0.25 -21.47
N ASP A 182 -16.94 0.25 -21.27
CA ASP A 182 -16.09 -0.86 -21.69
C ASP A 182 -16.25 -2.08 -20.78
N LEU A 183 -16.50 -1.87 -19.48
CA LEU A 183 -16.85 -2.94 -18.56
C LEU A 183 -18.19 -3.61 -18.94
N GLU A 184 -19.20 -2.84 -19.30
CA GLU A 184 -20.47 -3.39 -19.78
C GLU A 184 -20.31 -4.12 -21.13
N TRP A 185 -19.44 -3.63 -22.01
CA TRP A 185 -19.09 -4.33 -23.24
C TRP A 185 -18.44 -5.69 -22.96
N LEU A 186 -17.44 -5.74 -22.06
CA LEU A 186 -16.80 -7.00 -21.63
C LEU A 186 -17.82 -7.98 -21.03
N LYS A 187 -18.73 -7.51 -20.17
CA LYS A 187 -19.81 -8.34 -19.61
C LYS A 187 -20.75 -8.87 -20.69
N LYS A 188 -21.04 -8.09 -21.74
CA LYS A 188 -21.85 -8.53 -22.87
C LYS A 188 -21.14 -9.62 -23.68
N CYS A 189 -19.83 -9.49 -23.91
CA CYS A 189 -19.03 -10.54 -24.54
C CYS A 189 -19.10 -11.84 -23.75
N MET A 190 -19.06 -11.78 -22.41
CA MET A 190 -19.23 -12.97 -21.56
C MET A 190 -20.64 -13.57 -21.64
N ARG A 191 -21.68 -12.75 -21.79
CA ARG A 191 -23.10 -13.18 -21.79
C ARG A 191 -23.61 -13.68 -23.15
N SER A 192 -22.97 -13.30 -24.25
CA SER A 192 -23.30 -13.79 -25.60
C SER A 192 -22.87 -15.24 -25.83
N ILE A 193 -22.35 -15.89 -24.80
CA ILE A 193 -22.02 -17.29 -24.71
C ILE A 193 -23.27 -18.03 -24.18
N LYS A 194 -24.23 -18.29 -25.07
CA LYS A 194 -25.35 -19.21 -24.88
C LYS A 194 -25.57 -20.00 -26.15
#